data_AF-A0A349FA53-F1
#
_entry.id   AF-A0A349FA53-F1
#
_cell.length_a   1.000
_cell.length_b   1.000
_cell.length_c   1.000
_cell.angle_alpha   90.00
_cell.angle_beta   90.00
_cell.angle_gamma   90.00
#
_symmetry.space_group_name_H-M   'P 1'
#
loop_
_entity.id
_entity.type
_entity.pdbx_description
1 polymer ?
#
loop_
_entity_poly.entity_id
_entity_poly.type
_entity_poly.pdbx_seq_one_letter_code
_entity_poly.pdbx_strand_id
1 'polypeptide(L)'
;AAIVGIPHDIKGQAIYAYVTLNDGEFPSAELHKEVKDWVRKEIGPIATPDILHWTDSLPKTRSGKIMRRILRKIATGDTSNLGDTSTLADPSVVDKLIAEKAELA
;
A
#
# COMPACT_ATOMS: atom_id res chain seq x y z
N ALA A 1 -0.85 -7.14 -4.61
CA ALA A 1 -0.38 -5.76 -4.38
C ALA A 1 -1.43 -4.73 -4.78
N ALA A 2 -1.41 -3.54 -4.17
CA ALA A 2 -2.22 -2.39 -4.55
C ALA A 2 -1.35 -1.11 -4.53
N ILE A 3 -1.43 -0.33 -5.60
CA ILE A 3 -0.58 0.86 -5.80
C ILE A 3 -1.46 2.11 -5.80
N VAL A 4 -1.01 3.15 -5.10
CA VAL A 4 -1.62 4.48 -5.04
C VAL A 4 -0.56 5.56 -5.17
N GLY A 5 -0.96 6.74 -5.66
CA GLY A 5 -0.11 7.93 -5.68
C GLY A 5 -0.32 8.77 -4.42
N ILE A 6 0.78 9.27 -3.85
CA ILE A 6 0.78 10.25 -2.76
C ILE A 6 1.47 11.56 -3.21
N PRO A 7 1.11 12.73 -2.66
CA PRO A 7 1.82 13.97 -2.94
C PRO A 7 3.31 13.86 -2.65
N HIS A 8 4.14 14.44 -3.53
CA HIS A 8 5.59 14.52 -3.34
C HIS A 8 6.09 15.82 -3.98
N ASP A 9 6.87 16.61 -3.25
CA ASP A 9 7.21 17.98 -3.64
C ASP A 9 7.99 18.07 -4.97
N ILE A 10 8.91 17.14 -5.20
CA ILE A 10 9.73 17.10 -6.42
C ILE A 10 9.04 16.38 -7.58
N LYS A 11 8.45 15.21 -7.33
CA LYS A 11 7.88 14.33 -8.37
C LYS A 11 6.42 14.67 -8.72
N GLY A 12 5.77 15.55 -7.95
CA GLY A 12 4.33 15.76 -7.94
C GLY A 12 3.57 14.60 -7.27
N GLN A 13 3.84 13.36 -7.69
CA GLN A 13 3.34 12.15 -7.07
C GLN A 13 4.45 11.13 -6.84
N ALA A 14 4.50 10.54 -5.64
CA ALA A 14 5.30 9.37 -5.32
C ALA A 14 4.45 8.10 -5.38
N ILE A 15 5.12 6.98 -5.69
CA ILE A 15 4.49 5.66 -5.84
C ILE A 15 4.51 4.94 -4.48
N TYR A 16 3.32 4.72 -3.92
CA TYR A 16 3.12 3.96 -2.70
C TYR A 16 2.54 2.58 -3.05
N ALA A 17 3.24 1.52 -2.70
CA ALA A 17 2.81 0.15 -3.00
C ALA A 17 2.55 -0.65 -1.72
N TYR A 18 1.30 -1.06 -1.54
CA TYR A 18 0.89 -2.06 -0.56
C TYR A 18 1.14 -3.46 -1.13
N VAL A 19 1.93 -4.27 -0.44
CA VAL A 19 2.34 -5.59 -0.89
C VAL A 19 2.00 -6.62 0.18
N THR A 20 1.27 -7.64 -0.23
CA THR A 20 1.00 -8.84 0.56
C THR A 20 1.86 -9.95 -0.01
N LEU A 21 2.67 -10.55 0.85
CA LEU A 21 3.53 -11.68 0.49
C LEU A 21 2.70 -12.97 0.44
N ASN A 22 3.25 -13.98 -0.22
CA ASN A 22 2.68 -15.32 -0.15
C ASN A 22 2.95 -15.93 1.23
N ASP A 23 2.14 -16.91 1.63
CA ASP A 23 2.30 -17.60 2.90
C ASP A 23 3.71 -18.20 3.04
N GLY A 24 4.35 -17.95 4.18
CA GLY A 24 5.70 -18.43 4.49
C GLY A 24 6.83 -17.45 4.11
N GLU A 25 6.51 -16.36 3.43
CA GLU A 25 7.46 -15.30 3.11
C GLU A 25 7.38 -14.16 4.14
N PHE A 26 8.53 -13.58 4.47
CA PHE A 26 8.63 -12.51 5.47
C PHE A 26 9.37 -11.30 4.90
N PRO A 27 8.96 -10.07 5.27
CA PRO A 27 9.68 -8.88 4.89
C PRO A 27 11.14 -8.90 5.39
N SER A 28 12.07 -8.61 4.49
CA SER A 28 13.49 -8.40 4.81
C SER A 28 14.05 -7.22 4.03
N ALA A 29 15.23 -6.74 4.43
CA ALA A 29 15.91 -5.67 3.71
C ALA A 29 16.31 -6.12 2.29
N GLU A 30 16.71 -7.40 2.15
CA GLU A 30 17.02 -8.04 0.88
C GLU A 30 15.79 -8.07 -0.02
N LEU A 31 14.65 -8.54 0.50
CA LEU A 31 13.40 -8.64 -0.26
C LEU A 31 12.87 -7.25 -0.65
N HIS A 32 13.02 -6.26 0.23
CA HIS A 32 12.67 -4.88 -0.07
C HIS A 32 13.47 -4.32 -1.25
N LYS A 33 14.78 -4.57 -1.30
CA LYS A 33 15.61 -4.19 -2.44
C LYS A 33 15.22 -4.96 -3.70
N GLU A 34 15.04 -6.27 -3.58
CA GLU A 34 14.69 -7.14 -4.70
C GLU A 34 13.40 -6.71 -5.39
N VAL A 35 12.35 -6.39 -4.63
CA VAL A 35 11.08 -5.93 -5.21
C VAL A 35 11.24 -4.60 -5.96
N LYS A 36 12.02 -3.66 -5.42
CA LYS A 36 12.27 -2.37 -6.10
C LYS A 36 13.07 -2.56 -7.39
N ASP A 37 14.10 -3.41 -7.35
CA ASP A 37 14.93 -3.75 -8.51
C ASP A 37 14.12 -4.50 -9.57
N TRP A 38 13.21 -5.38 -9.16
CA TRP A 38 12.29 -6.07 -10.06
C TRP A 38 11.37 -5.10 -10.80
N VAL A 39 10.70 -4.17 -10.11
CA VAL A 39 9.85 -3.16 -10.78
C VAL A 39 10.68 -2.28 -11.72
N ARG A 40 11.89 -1.91 -11.31
CA ARG A 40 12.82 -1.13 -12.13
C ARG A 40 13.20 -1.87 -13.40
N LYS A 41 13.39 -3.19 -13.34
CA LYS A 41 13.71 -4.03 -14.49
C LYS A 41 12.52 -4.18 -15.44
N GLU A 42 11.32 -4.44 -14.90
CA GLU A 42 10.15 -4.76 -15.70
C GLU A 42 9.53 -3.52 -16.39
N ILE A 43 9.55 -2.36 -15.73
CA ILE A 43 8.91 -1.14 -16.23
C ILE A 43 9.93 -0.02 -16.46
N GLY A 44 10.86 0.16 -15.52
CA GLY A 44 11.90 1.19 -15.62
C GLY A 44 12.07 2.02 -14.34
N PRO A 45 13.11 2.87 -14.28
CA PRO A 45 13.42 3.69 -13.12
C PRO A 45 12.30 4.62 -12.64
N ILE A 46 11.43 5.06 -13.54
CA ILE A 46 10.33 5.98 -13.23
C ILE A 46 9.19 5.30 -12.46
N ALA A 47 9.08 3.97 -12.55
CA ALA A 47 8.02 3.20 -11.91
C ALA A 47 8.45 2.54 -10.59
N THR A 48 9.73 2.69 -10.20
CA THR A 48 10.22 2.14 -8.94
C THR A 48 9.43 2.71 -7.77
N PRO A 49 8.81 1.87 -6.91
CA PRO A 49 8.05 2.34 -5.76
C PRO A 49 8.93 3.18 -4.84
N ASP A 50 8.41 4.33 -4.42
CA ASP A 50 9.05 5.16 -3.41
C ASP A 50 8.93 4.49 -2.05
N ILE A 51 7.72 4.01 -1.73
CA ILE A 51 7.39 3.32 -0.48
C ILE A 51 6.84 1.93 -0.78
N LEU A 52 7.40 0.92 -0.11
CA LEU A 52 6.85 -0.43 -0.02
C LEU A 52 6.26 -0.61 1.38
N HIS A 53 4.97 -0.89 1.45
CA HIS A 53 4.24 -1.17 2.68
C HIS A 53 3.84 -2.64 2.67
N TRP A 54 4.50 -3.44 3.51
CA TRP A 54 4.17 -4.84 3.72
C TRP A 54 2.93 -4.99 4.59
N THR A 55 1.94 -5.72 4.11
CA THR A 55 0.69 -5.92 4.83
C THR A 55 0.07 -7.26 4.51
N ASP A 56 -0.50 -7.92 5.52
CA ASP A 56 -1.12 -9.24 5.36
C ASP A 56 -2.47 -9.18 4.62
N SER A 57 -3.11 -8.00 4.61
CA SER A 57 -4.44 -7.87 4.04
C SER A 57 -4.69 -6.51 3.41
N LEU A 58 -5.42 -6.54 2.29
CA LEU A 58 -5.87 -5.35 1.59
C LEU A 58 -7.37 -5.15 1.83
N PRO A 59 -7.85 -3.90 1.92
CA PRO A 59 -9.26 -3.62 2.14
C PRO A 59 -10.02 -4.01 0.88
N LYS A 60 -10.78 -5.11 0.97
CA LYS A 60 -11.56 -5.66 -0.13
C LYS A 60 -13.05 -5.55 0.19
N THR A 61 -13.85 -5.27 -0.84
CA THR A 61 -15.30 -5.40 -0.74
C THR A 61 -15.70 -6.86 -0.53
N ARG A 62 -16.96 -7.13 -0.14
CA ARG A 62 -17.50 -8.50 -0.10
C ARG A 62 -17.45 -9.24 -1.45
N SER A 63 -17.28 -8.52 -2.55
CA SER A 63 -17.06 -9.05 -3.90
C SER A 63 -15.58 -9.19 -4.29
N GLY A 64 -14.66 -8.93 -3.36
CA GLY A 64 -13.21 -9.08 -3.56
C GLY A 64 -12.52 -7.87 -4.22
N LYS A 65 -13.25 -6.79 -4.54
CA LYS A 65 -12.65 -5.61 -5.18
C LYS A 65 -11.83 -4.81 -4.16
N ILE A 66 -10.59 -4.46 -4.52
CA ILE A 66 -9.72 -3.64 -3.68
C ILE A 66 -10.23 -2.20 -3.63
N MET A 67 -10.45 -1.68 -2.42
CA MET A 67 -10.87 -0.30 -2.18
C MET A 67 -9.68 0.65 -2.13
N ARG A 68 -9.06 0.91 -3.31
CA ARG A 68 -7.88 1.80 -3.44
C ARG A 68 -8.09 3.22 -2.90
N ARG A 69 -9.34 3.69 -2.81
CA ARG A 69 -9.68 4.99 -2.21
C ARG A 69 -9.27 5.06 -0.74
N ILE A 70 -9.50 3.99 0.03
CA ILE A 70 -9.12 3.92 1.45
C ILE A 70 -7.60 3.88 1.58
N LEU A 71 -6.94 3.04 0.77
CA LEU A 71 -5.48 2.97 0.72
C LEU A 71 -4.82 4.32 0.44
N ARG A 72 -5.36 5.10 -0.51
CA ARG A 72 -4.84 6.45 -0.80
C ARG A 72 -4.94 7.36 0.42
N LYS A 73 -6.09 7.37 1.10
CA LYS A 73 -6.30 8.19 2.30
C LYS A 73 -5.34 7.84 3.43
N ILE A 74 -5.12 6.55 3.68
CA ILE A 74 -4.15 6.07 4.67
C ILE A 74 -2.73 6.51 4.29
N ALA A 75 -2.34 6.29 3.03
CA ALA A 75 -1.01 6.66 2.52
C ALA A 75 -0.74 8.18 2.61
N THR A 76 -1.77 9.02 2.44
CA THR A 76 -1.66 10.49 2.59
C THR A 76 -1.87 10.99 4.01
N GLY A 77 -2.14 10.11 4.98
CA GLY A 77 -2.41 10.48 6.38
C GLY A 77 -3.79 11.09 6.65
N ASP A 78 -4.72 11.06 5.67
CA ASP A 78 -6.09 11.56 5.82
C ASP A 78 -7.02 10.47 6.37
N THR A 79 -6.82 10.09 7.63
CA THR A 79 -7.55 8.98 8.28
C THR A 79 -8.83 9.42 9.00
N SER A 80 -9.06 10.73 9.15
CA SER A 80 -10.22 11.28 9.88
C SER A 80 -11.57 11.01 9.18
N ASN A 81 -11.58 10.86 7.86
CA ASN A 81 -12.77 10.56 7.08
C ASN A 81 -12.45 9.59 5.96
N LEU A 82 -12.62 8.30 6.20
CA LEU A 82 -12.40 7.26 5.19
C LEU A 82 -13.59 7.05 4.25
N GLY A 83 -14.65 7.85 4.35
CA GLY A 83 -15.89 7.70 3.58
C GLY A 83 -16.62 6.39 3.89
N ASP A 84 -17.46 5.93 2.96
CA ASP A 84 -18.24 4.70 3.14
C ASP A 84 -17.34 3.45 3.15
N THR A 85 -17.43 2.70 4.25
CA THR A 85 -16.73 1.43 4.52
C THR A 85 -17.70 0.25 4.69
N SER A 86 -19.02 0.47 4.55
CA SER A 86 -20.06 -0.56 4.78
C SER A 86 -19.94 -1.78 3.87
N THR A 87 -19.28 -1.62 2.72
CA THR A 87 -19.09 -2.66 1.71
C THR A 87 -17.83 -3.50 1.92
N LEU A 88 -16.97 -3.15 2.89
CA LEU A 88 -15.81 -3.95 3.26
C LEU A 88 -16.21 -5.34 3.75
N ALA A 89 -15.45 -6.34 3.35
CA ALA A 89 -15.56 -7.69 3.89
C ALA A 89 -15.07 -7.74 5.34
N ASP A 90 -13.97 -7.03 5.61
CA ASP A 90 -13.39 -6.91 6.94
C ASP A 90 -12.96 -5.45 7.18
N PRO A 91 -13.72 -4.70 8.00
CA PRO A 91 -13.37 -3.33 8.36
C PRO A 91 -12.10 -3.19 9.20
N SER A 92 -11.71 -4.22 9.97
CA SER A 92 -10.56 -4.15 10.90
C SER A 92 -9.21 -3.97 10.19
N VAL A 93 -9.14 -4.39 8.92
CA VAL A 93 -8.00 -4.20 8.03
C VAL A 93 -7.61 -2.72 7.92
N VAL A 94 -8.58 -1.81 8.02
CA VAL A 94 -8.33 -0.38 7.94
C VAL A 94 -7.48 0.10 9.11
N ASP A 95 -7.85 -0.27 10.34
CA ASP A 95 -7.12 0.15 11.55
C ASP A 95 -5.71 -0.44 11.57
N LYS A 96 -5.58 -1.70 11.13
CA LYS A 96 -4.26 -2.37 10.96
C LYS A 96 -3.36 -1.60 9.98
N LEU A 97 -3.88 -1.24 8.80
CA LEU A 97 -3.12 -0.48 7.79
C LEU A 97 -2.73 0.91 8.28
N ILE A 98 -3.54 1.55 9.12
CA ILE A 98 -3.21 2.84 9.75
C ILE A 98 -2.05 2.67 10.73
N ALA A 99 -2.10 1.64 11.57
CA ALA A 99 -1.03 1.34 12.53
C ALA A 99 0.29 1.02 11.81
N GLU A 100 0.27 0.12 10.82
CA GLU A 100 1.47 -0.22 10.02
C GLU A 100 2.06 1.01 9.31
N LYS A 101 1.21 1.92 8.80
CA LYS A 101 1.67 3.17 8.17
C LYS A 101 2.37 4.09 9.18
N ALA A 102 1.94 4.09 10.44
CA ALA A 102 2.56 4.90 11.49
C ALA A 102 3.96 4.37 11.87
N GLU A 103 4.20 3.07 11.74
CA GLU A 103 5.52 2.45 11.97
C GLU A 103 6.53 2.68 10.82
N LEU A 104 6.03 2.98 9.62
CA LEU A 104 6.84 3.30 8.44
C LEU A 104 7.32 4.77 8.39
N ALA A 105 6.73 5.66 9.21
CA ALA A 105 6.96 7.10 9.20
C ALA A 105 8.03 7.52 10.22
#